data_AF-A0A3B8VDG5-F1
#
_entry.id   AF-A0A3B8VDG5-F1
#
_cell.length_a   1.000
_cell.length_b   1.000
_cell.length_c   1.000
_cell.angle_alpha   90.00
_cell.angle_beta   90.00
_cell.angle_gamma   90.00
#
_symmetry.space_group_name_H-M   'P 1'
#
loop_
_entity.id
_entity.type
_entity.pdbx_description
1 polymer ?
#
loop_
_entity_poly.entity_id
_entity_poly.type
_entity_poly.pdbx_seq_one_letter_code
_entity_poly.pdbx_strand_id
1 'polypeptide(L)'
;MHFFRQHLIKKLFYLAITVFILAGCSSTSQVYNRENPSEPSASVYTAIYYIHADNDYLYHLSDGSAVRANEQALNSALEVAENALSGEVFIFHQKSQKKRLWIFPRNQNEYYHFKNGILQHYKKYRYSSGDDILFSKEAEIFKADRSEITQPDHQTYFFYFGHEIPRDQGGHYNRSISQMEVDSETFGSGVKSFLTGDQILDLVVISTCNNATPSLAKQLLPYDNYLLASAQNLHLSYIDTDALNLLETNKSTSAYDLAHAMSSQTFDRLSKEVFTAITLSIIDLKKVQNYINELDENISIYIDDNNPDPFPDNIDCQELSFFDAEAYSNGITAFYRPAKFGRPSRFKTHSGWGCKK
;
A
#
# COMPACT_ATOMS: atom_id res chain seq x y z
N MET A 1 -20.01 -53.85 -33.89
CA MET A 1 -20.62 -52.65 -33.25
C MET A 1 -19.74 -52.00 -32.16
N HIS A 2 -18.98 -52.76 -31.37
CA HIS A 2 -18.17 -52.21 -30.26
C HIS A 2 -17.01 -51.28 -30.70
N PHE A 3 -16.37 -51.57 -31.84
CA PHE A 3 -15.21 -50.81 -32.34
C PHE A 3 -15.57 -49.38 -32.80
N PHE A 4 -16.72 -49.23 -33.46
CA PHE A 4 -17.20 -47.93 -33.95
C PHE A 4 -17.56 -46.98 -32.80
N ARG A 5 -18.10 -47.52 -31.70
CA ARG A 5 -18.49 -46.77 -30.51
C ARG A 5 -17.27 -46.17 -29.79
N GLN A 6 -16.17 -46.92 -29.69
CA GLN A 6 -14.93 -46.41 -29.08
C GLN A 6 -14.29 -45.28 -29.90
N HIS A 7 -14.34 -45.35 -31.23
CA HIS A 7 -13.74 -44.32 -32.07
C HIS A 7 -14.51 -43.00 -32.03
N LEU A 8 -15.84 -43.07 -31.91
CA LEU A 8 -16.72 -41.90 -31.77
C LEU A 8 -16.52 -41.21 -30.41
N ILE A 9 -16.41 -41.97 -29.31
CA ILE A 9 -16.15 -41.43 -27.98
C ILE A 9 -14.81 -40.68 -27.93
N LYS A 10 -13.75 -41.25 -28.52
CA LYS A 10 -12.44 -40.57 -28.61
C LYS A 10 -12.53 -39.25 -29.38
N LYS A 11 -13.22 -39.22 -30.54
CA LYS A 11 -13.38 -38.00 -31.33
C LYS A 11 -14.19 -36.91 -30.60
N LEU A 12 -15.26 -37.30 -29.90
CA LEU A 12 -16.05 -36.37 -29.08
C LEU A 12 -15.24 -35.81 -27.91
N PHE A 13 -14.39 -36.63 -27.29
CA PHE A 13 -13.50 -36.18 -26.21
C PHE A 13 -12.46 -35.17 -26.71
N TYR A 14 -11.79 -35.43 -27.84
CA TYR A 14 -10.86 -34.46 -28.43
C TYR A 14 -11.56 -33.17 -28.85
N LEU A 15 -12.74 -33.26 -29.48
CA LEU A 15 -13.53 -32.08 -29.85
C LEU A 15 -13.92 -31.26 -28.62
N ALA A 16 -14.37 -31.91 -27.55
CA ALA A 16 -14.72 -31.25 -26.30
C ALA A 16 -13.50 -30.55 -25.67
N ILE A 17 -12.32 -31.19 -25.68
CA ILE A 17 -11.08 -30.57 -25.21
C ILE A 17 -10.70 -29.36 -26.08
N THR A 18 -10.73 -29.48 -27.40
CA THR A 18 -10.39 -28.37 -28.31
C THR A 18 -11.35 -27.20 -28.15
N VAL A 19 -12.65 -27.46 -28.03
CA VAL A 19 -13.67 -26.42 -27.75
C VAL A 19 -13.43 -25.79 -26.38
N PHE A 20 -13.06 -26.57 -25.36
CA PHE A 20 -12.76 -26.05 -24.03
C PHE A 20 -11.49 -25.19 -24.00
N ILE A 21 -10.46 -25.56 -24.77
CA ILE A 21 -9.22 -24.77 -24.91
C ILE A 21 -9.50 -23.46 -25.67
N LEU A 22 -10.25 -23.53 -26.78
CA LEU A 22 -10.57 -22.34 -27.59
C LEU A 22 -11.53 -21.38 -26.86
N ALA A 23 -12.51 -21.89 -26.11
CA ALA A 23 -13.38 -21.07 -25.27
C ALA A 23 -12.67 -20.50 -24.02
N GLY A 24 -11.54 -21.10 -23.62
CA GLY A 24 -10.73 -20.66 -22.48
C GLY A 24 -9.93 -19.37 -22.74
N CYS A 25 -9.74 -18.99 -24.00
CA CYS A 25 -9.18 -17.70 -24.43
C CYS A 25 -10.25 -16.59 -24.40
N SER A 26 -10.93 -16.41 -23.26
CA SER A 26 -11.96 -15.39 -23.15
C SER A 26 -11.34 -13.99 -23.07
N SER A 27 -11.55 -13.23 -24.13
CA SER A 27 -11.67 -11.76 -24.21
C SER A 27 -11.22 -10.97 -22.98
N THR A 28 -10.17 -10.18 -23.14
CA THR A 28 -9.92 -8.98 -22.32
C THR A 28 -11.10 -8.04 -22.56
N SER A 29 -12.10 -8.07 -21.70
CA SER A 29 -13.23 -7.14 -21.78
C SER A 29 -12.76 -5.80 -21.23
N GLN A 30 -12.43 -4.89 -22.13
CA GLN A 30 -12.30 -3.48 -21.79
C GLN A 30 -13.74 -2.96 -21.62
N VAL A 31 -14.14 -2.67 -20.38
CA VAL A 31 -15.50 -2.20 -20.10
C VAL A 31 -15.62 -0.74 -20.54
N TYR A 32 -16.27 -0.57 -21.70
CA TYR A 32 -17.15 0.51 -22.15
C TYR A 32 -16.71 1.97 -21.93
N ASN A 33 -16.34 2.64 -23.04
CA ASN A 33 -16.37 4.10 -23.19
C ASN A 33 -17.81 4.59 -23.00
N ARG A 34 -18.10 5.23 -21.86
CA ARG A 34 -19.31 6.05 -21.72
C ARG A 34 -19.12 7.30 -22.57
N GLU A 35 -20.15 7.71 -23.32
CA GLU A 35 -20.13 8.93 -24.14
C GLU A 35 -19.53 10.10 -23.34
N ASN A 36 -18.53 10.75 -23.94
CA ASN A 36 -17.71 11.82 -23.35
C ASN A 36 -18.59 12.80 -22.56
N PRO A 37 -18.50 12.80 -21.21
CA PRO A 37 -18.92 13.96 -20.44
C PRO A 37 -18.15 15.17 -20.99
N SER A 38 -18.80 16.32 -21.04
CA SER A 38 -18.16 17.62 -21.27
C SER A 38 -16.77 17.68 -20.60
N GLU A 39 -15.75 18.16 -21.32
CA GLU A 39 -14.34 18.08 -20.92
C GLU A 39 -14.15 18.21 -19.40
N PRO A 40 -13.69 17.15 -18.71
CA PRO A 40 -13.56 17.19 -17.26
C PRO A 40 -12.56 18.29 -16.88
N SER A 41 -12.93 19.08 -15.87
CA SER A 41 -12.04 20.10 -15.30
C SER A 41 -10.71 19.49 -14.90
N ALA A 42 -9.62 20.25 -15.04
CA ALA A 42 -8.29 19.83 -14.66
C ALA A 42 -8.24 19.41 -13.17
N SER A 43 -7.64 18.24 -12.91
CA SER A 43 -7.48 17.69 -11.57
C SER A 43 -6.47 18.51 -10.75
N VAL A 44 -6.79 18.80 -9.49
CA VAL A 44 -5.92 19.56 -8.58
C VAL A 44 -5.03 18.65 -7.73
N TYR A 45 -5.33 17.36 -7.67
CA TYR A 45 -4.48 16.35 -7.04
C TYR A 45 -4.59 15.00 -7.73
N THR A 46 -3.60 14.15 -7.48
CA THR A 46 -3.56 12.74 -7.87
C THR A 46 -3.41 11.85 -6.64
N ALA A 47 -4.22 10.80 -6.53
CA ALA A 47 -4.10 9.79 -5.48
C ALA A 47 -3.84 8.40 -6.09
N ILE A 48 -2.75 7.76 -5.68
CA ILE A 48 -2.33 6.44 -6.16
C ILE A 48 -2.50 5.44 -5.02
N TYR A 49 -3.47 4.54 -5.14
CA TYR A 49 -3.69 3.44 -4.22
C TYR A 49 -3.05 2.17 -4.76
N TYR A 50 -2.18 1.56 -3.96
CA TYR A 50 -1.69 0.21 -4.18
C TYR A 50 -2.16 -0.68 -3.04
N ILE A 51 -3.06 -1.61 -3.36
CA ILE A 51 -3.67 -2.55 -2.41
C ILE A 51 -3.10 -3.94 -2.71
N HIS A 52 -2.15 -4.36 -1.89
CA HIS A 52 -1.46 -5.63 -2.00
C HIS A 52 -2.37 -6.82 -1.67
N ALA A 53 -2.09 -7.97 -2.28
CA ALA A 53 -2.92 -9.17 -2.21
C ALA A 53 -2.79 -9.90 -0.88
N ASP A 54 -3.30 -9.31 0.20
CA ASP A 54 -3.37 -9.94 1.51
C ASP A 54 -4.72 -10.65 1.72
N ASN A 55 -5.05 -11.59 0.83
CA ASN A 55 -6.37 -12.24 0.82
C ASN A 55 -6.66 -13.11 2.06
N ASP A 56 -5.65 -13.36 2.89
CA ASP A 56 -5.79 -14.17 4.10
C ASP A 56 -5.85 -13.30 5.37
N TYR A 57 -5.68 -11.97 5.26
CA TYR A 57 -5.80 -11.07 6.40
C TYR A 57 -7.25 -10.76 6.71
N LEU A 58 -7.73 -11.49 7.71
CA LEU A 58 -9.04 -11.40 8.28
C LEU A 58 -8.90 -10.95 9.73
N TYR A 59 -9.65 -9.92 10.09
CA TYR A 59 -9.78 -9.49 11.47
C TYR A 59 -11.24 -9.47 11.88
N HIS A 60 -11.50 -9.32 13.18
CA HIS A 60 -12.86 -9.29 13.71
C HIS A 60 -13.14 -7.93 14.36
N LEU A 61 -14.32 -7.37 14.09
CA LEU A 61 -14.80 -6.19 14.80
C LEU A 61 -15.22 -6.55 16.23
N SER A 62 -15.52 -5.53 17.03
CA SER A 62 -15.97 -5.70 18.44
C SER A 62 -17.25 -6.53 18.59
N ASP A 63 -18.08 -6.61 17.56
CA ASP A 63 -19.28 -7.45 17.50
C ASP A 63 -19.00 -8.90 17.04
N GLY A 64 -17.74 -9.22 16.74
CA GLY A 64 -17.30 -10.52 16.25
C GLY A 64 -17.50 -10.75 14.75
N SER A 65 -17.93 -9.75 13.98
CA SER A 65 -18.02 -9.87 12.53
C SER A 65 -16.62 -9.90 11.89
N ALA A 66 -16.43 -10.80 10.93
CA ALA A 66 -15.17 -10.94 10.22
C ALA A 66 -15.07 -9.93 9.07
N VAL A 67 -13.95 -9.22 9.00
CA VAL A 67 -13.64 -8.24 7.96
C VAL A 67 -12.39 -8.68 7.21
N ARG A 68 -12.48 -8.73 5.88
CA ARG A 68 -11.33 -8.94 5.00
C ARG A 68 -10.70 -7.60 4.72
N ALA A 69 -9.50 -7.37 5.27
CA ALA A 69 -8.86 -6.07 5.19
C ALA A 69 -8.68 -5.61 3.74
N ASN A 70 -8.22 -6.50 2.85
CA ASN A 70 -8.05 -6.19 1.43
C ASN A 70 -9.34 -5.71 0.74
N GLU A 71 -10.48 -6.37 0.99
CA GLU A 71 -11.77 -5.97 0.41
C GLU A 71 -12.25 -4.64 0.97
N GLN A 72 -12.03 -4.39 2.27
CA GLN A 72 -12.35 -3.11 2.89
C GLN A 72 -11.49 -1.96 2.36
N ALA A 73 -10.17 -2.15 2.22
CA ALA A 73 -9.30 -1.14 1.61
C ALA A 73 -9.76 -0.78 0.19
N LEU A 74 -10.13 -1.78 -0.61
CA LEU A 74 -10.66 -1.54 -1.95
C LEU A 74 -11.96 -0.73 -1.89
N ASN A 75 -12.91 -1.12 -1.03
CA ASN A 75 -14.18 -0.41 -0.91
C ASN A 75 -13.99 1.04 -0.48
N SER A 76 -13.16 1.30 0.53
CA SER A 76 -12.82 2.67 0.95
C SER A 76 -12.12 3.46 -0.16
N ALA A 77 -11.18 2.85 -0.89
CA ALA A 77 -10.52 3.52 -2.01
C ALA A 77 -11.50 3.87 -3.14
N LEU A 78 -12.45 2.97 -3.45
CA LEU A 78 -13.50 3.22 -4.45
C LEU A 78 -14.44 4.34 -3.98
N GLU A 79 -14.85 4.35 -2.72
CA GLU A 79 -15.68 5.41 -2.15
C GLU A 79 -14.98 6.77 -2.20
N VAL A 80 -13.70 6.85 -1.85
CA VAL A 80 -12.91 8.07 -2.01
C VAL A 80 -12.83 8.49 -3.47
N ALA A 81 -12.60 7.55 -4.39
CA ALA A 81 -12.46 7.83 -5.81
C ALA A 81 -13.76 8.34 -6.46
N GLU A 82 -14.92 7.83 -6.03
CA GLU A 82 -16.24 8.30 -6.46
C GLU A 82 -16.57 9.70 -5.94
N ASN A 83 -16.04 10.06 -4.77
CA ASN A 83 -16.23 11.38 -4.15
C ASN A 83 -15.18 12.43 -4.55
N ALA A 84 -14.11 12.03 -5.26
CA ALA A 84 -13.00 12.89 -5.67
C ALA A 84 -13.37 13.82 -6.85
N LEU A 85 -14.22 14.82 -6.61
CA LEU A 85 -14.74 15.75 -7.63
C LEU A 85 -13.66 16.60 -8.31
N SER A 86 -12.52 16.83 -7.65
CA SER A 86 -11.40 17.59 -8.18
C SER A 86 -10.10 16.79 -8.31
N GLY A 87 -10.15 15.48 -8.03
CA GLY A 87 -9.01 14.58 -8.06
C GLY A 87 -8.98 13.62 -9.25
N GLU A 88 -7.79 13.07 -9.50
CA GLU A 88 -7.56 11.89 -10.33
C GLU A 88 -7.08 10.75 -9.44
N VAL A 89 -7.79 9.62 -9.43
CA VAL A 89 -7.54 8.52 -8.49
C VAL A 89 -7.27 7.23 -9.24
N PHE A 90 -6.15 6.58 -8.94
CA PHE A 90 -5.70 5.33 -9.52
C PHE A 90 -5.67 4.26 -8.44
N ILE A 91 -6.38 3.15 -8.63
CA ILE A 91 -6.44 2.06 -7.66
C ILE A 91 -5.93 0.77 -8.30
N PHE A 92 -4.78 0.32 -7.84
CA PHE A 92 -4.15 -0.94 -8.19
C PHE A 92 -4.48 -1.97 -7.11
N HIS A 93 -5.34 -2.93 -7.45
CA HIS A 93 -5.75 -3.99 -6.54
C HIS A 93 -5.14 -5.32 -6.95
N GLN A 94 -4.23 -5.83 -6.14
CA GLN A 94 -3.71 -7.17 -6.32
C GLN A 94 -4.67 -8.20 -5.71
N LYS A 95 -4.93 -9.28 -6.45
CA LYS A 95 -5.72 -10.42 -5.97
C LYS A 95 -4.85 -11.65 -5.82
N SER A 96 -5.05 -12.39 -4.73
CA SER A 96 -4.31 -13.65 -4.55
C SER A 96 -4.67 -14.68 -5.61
N GLN A 97 -3.68 -15.51 -5.94
CA GLN A 97 -3.83 -16.63 -6.86
C GLN A 97 -4.89 -17.62 -6.37
N LYS A 98 -6.06 -17.64 -7.02
CA LYS A 98 -7.01 -18.74 -6.86
C LYS A 98 -6.66 -19.86 -7.84
N LYS A 99 -6.18 -21.00 -7.35
CA LYS A 99 -5.98 -22.22 -8.15
C LYS A 99 -7.32 -22.91 -8.37
N ARG A 100 -8.00 -22.64 -9.48
CA ARG A 100 -9.20 -23.40 -9.88
C ARG A 100 -8.75 -24.73 -10.52
N LEU A 101 -9.17 -25.86 -9.95
CA LEU A 101 -8.86 -27.21 -10.43
C LEU A 101 -7.35 -27.51 -10.53
N TRP A 102 -6.50 -26.86 -9.72
CA TRP A 102 -5.04 -27.08 -9.64
C TRP A 102 -4.20 -26.80 -10.91
N ILE A 103 -4.80 -26.67 -12.09
CA ILE A 103 -4.08 -26.72 -13.37
C ILE A 103 -3.77 -25.32 -13.96
N PHE A 104 -4.51 -24.27 -13.59
CA PHE A 104 -4.30 -22.93 -14.16
C PHE A 104 -4.44 -21.81 -13.10
N PRO A 105 -3.33 -21.34 -12.48
CA PRO A 105 -3.40 -20.14 -11.66
C PRO A 105 -3.86 -18.96 -12.52
N ARG A 106 -4.90 -18.26 -12.08
CA ARG A 106 -5.35 -17.02 -12.72
C ARG A 106 -5.11 -15.86 -11.76
N ASN A 107 -3.98 -15.18 -11.94
CA ASN A 107 -3.80 -13.83 -11.41
C ASN A 107 -4.66 -12.88 -12.23
N GLN A 108 -5.56 -12.17 -11.56
CA GLN A 108 -6.33 -11.09 -12.13
C GLN A 108 -6.19 -9.93 -11.17
N ASN A 109 -5.10 -9.17 -11.31
CA ASN A 109 -5.02 -7.88 -10.67
C ASN A 109 -6.04 -6.97 -11.37
N GLU A 110 -6.58 -6.04 -10.62
CA GLU A 110 -7.61 -5.12 -11.06
C GLU A 110 -7.09 -3.70 -10.94
N TYR A 111 -7.43 -2.89 -11.93
CA TYR A 111 -7.05 -1.50 -12.00
C TYR A 111 -8.29 -0.67 -12.26
N TYR A 112 -8.44 0.39 -11.45
CA TYR A 112 -9.49 1.38 -11.56
C TYR A 112 -8.85 2.75 -11.70
N HIS A 113 -9.38 3.57 -12.60
CA HIS A 113 -9.00 4.97 -12.71
C HIS A 113 -10.26 5.83 -12.74
N PHE A 114 -10.36 6.73 -11.77
CA PHE A 114 -11.41 7.73 -11.66
C PHE A 114 -10.84 9.12 -11.91
N LYS A 115 -11.62 9.96 -12.55
CA LYS A 115 -11.33 11.38 -12.71
C LYS A 115 -12.59 12.15 -12.39
N ASN A 116 -12.49 13.10 -11.46
CA ASN A 116 -13.59 13.95 -11.02
C ASN A 116 -14.81 13.12 -10.54
N GLY A 117 -14.56 12.06 -9.76
CA GLY A 117 -15.61 11.15 -9.27
C GLY A 117 -16.13 10.13 -10.29
N ILE A 118 -15.67 10.17 -11.55
CA ILE A 118 -16.19 9.34 -12.63
C ILE A 118 -15.16 8.28 -13.04
N LEU A 119 -15.56 7.01 -12.98
CA LEU A 119 -14.76 5.88 -13.49
C LEU A 119 -14.46 6.06 -14.98
N GLN A 120 -13.20 6.26 -15.33
CA GLN A 120 -12.68 6.37 -16.69
C GLN A 120 -12.26 5.02 -17.25
N HIS A 121 -11.52 4.24 -16.45
CA HIS A 121 -10.98 2.96 -16.87
C HIS A 121 -11.17 1.89 -15.80
N TYR A 122 -11.53 0.70 -16.25
CA TYR A 122 -11.41 -0.54 -15.50
C TYR A 122 -10.68 -1.57 -16.35
N LYS A 123 -9.55 -2.08 -15.85
CA LYS A 123 -8.74 -3.08 -16.56
C LYS A 123 -8.38 -4.22 -15.63
N LYS A 124 -8.32 -5.43 -16.18
CA LYS A 124 -7.64 -6.56 -15.54
C LYS A 124 -6.24 -6.66 -16.12
N TYR A 125 -5.23 -6.80 -15.27
CA TYR A 125 -3.85 -6.88 -15.72
C TYR A 125 -3.10 -8.01 -15.02
N ARG A 126 -1.92 -8.32 -15.55
CA ARG A 126 -1.01 -9.37 -15.08
C ARG A 126 0.43 -8.90 -15.24
N TYR A 127 1.29 -9.43 -14.38
CA TYR A 127 2.73 -9.39 -14.56
C TYR A 127 3.15 -10.24 -15.75
N SER A 128 4.19 -9.78 -16.44
CA SER A 128 4.65 -10.38 -17.69
C SER A 128 5.63 -11.52 -17.43
N SER A 129 6.44 -11.38 -16.38
CA SER A 129 7.40 -12.37 -15.87
C SER A 129 7.51 -12.29 -14.35
N GLY A 130 8.16 -13.28 -13.74
CA GLY A 130 8.49 -13.27 -12.30
C GLY A 130 9.63 -12.32 -11.93
N ASP A 131 10.30 -11.75 -12.94
CA ASP A 131 11.46 -10.85 -12.79
C ASP A 131 11.06 -9.36 -12.85
N ASP A 132 9.75 -9.07 -12.87
CA ASP A 132 9.26 -7.69 -12.88
C ASP A 132 9.69 -6.97 -11.58
N ILE A 133 10.27 -5.78 -11.71
CA ILE A 133 10.58 -4.90 -10.58
C ILE A 133 9.28 -4.51 -9.88
N LEU A 134 9.29 -4.40 -8.54
CA LEU A 134 8.15 -3.96 -7.75
C LEU A 134 7.53 -2.67 -8.33
N PHE A 135 6.22 -2.70 -8.54
CA PHE A 135 5.38 -1.63 -9.13
C PHE A 135 5.64 -1.27 -10.59
N SER A 136 6.60 -1.88 -11.29
CA SER A 136 6.93 -1.51 -12.68
C SER A 136 5.71 -1.56 -13.61
N LYS A 137 4.87 -2.58 -13.48
CA LYS A 137 3.68 -2.72 -14.32
C LYS A 137 2.58 -1.71 -13.97
N GLU A 138 2.37 -1.46 -12.69
CA GLU A 138 1.44 -0.45 -12.19
C GLU A 138 1.85 0.96 -12.63
N ALA A 139 3.14 1.28 -12.54
CA ALA A 139 3.69 2.55 -12.98
C ALA A 139 3.58 2.75 -14.50
N GLU A 140 3.75 1.69 -15.30
CA GLU A 140 3.49 1.73 -16.75
C GLU A 140 2.01 2.11 -17.02
N ILE A 141 1.07 1.43 -16.36
CA ILE A 141 -0.37 1.68 -16.50
C ILE A 141 -0.71 3.11 -16.04
N PHE A 142 -0.18 3.53 -14.89
CA PHE A 142 -0.36 4.89 -14.36
C PHE A 142 0.10 5.95 -15.36
N LYS A 143 1.34 5.83 -15.87
CA LYS A 143 1.90 6.80 -16.82
C LYS A 143 1.13 6.85 -18.14
N ALA A 144 0.59 5.72 -18.58
CA ALA A 144 -0.19 5.65 -19.81
C ALA A 144 -1.58 6.29 -19.69
N ASP A 145 -2.20 6.20 -18.52
CA ASP A 145 -3.59 6.63 -18.32
C ASP A 145 -3.73 7.98 -17.61
N ARG A 146 -2.67 8.48 -16.96
CA ARG A 146 -2.72 9.75 -16.22
C ARG A 146 -2.86 10.95 -17.14
N SER A 147 -3.61 11.94 -16.67
CA SER A 147 -3.70 13.24 -17.32
C SER A 147 -2.38 14.01 -17.20
N GLU A 148 -2.14 14.92 -18.14
CA GLU A 148 -1.02 15.86 -18.02
C GLU A 148 -1.25 16.79 -16.82
N ILE A 149 -0.23 16.89 -15.96
CA ILE A 149 -0.25 17.83 -14.83
C ILE A 149 0.02 19.23 -15.39
N THR A 150 -1.02 20.06 -15.39
CA THR A 150 -0.98 21.42 -15.92
C THR A 150 -0.97 22.50 -14.85
N GLN A 151 -1.24 22.14 -13.60
CA GLN A 151 -1.29 23.08 -12.47
C GLN A 151 0.00 23.03 -11.66
N PRO A 152 0.59 24.19 -11.30
CA PRO A 152 1.83 24.25 -10.53
C PRO A 152 1.67 23.72 -9.09
N ASP A 153 0.47 23.84 -8.52
CA ASP A 153 0.16 23.44 -7.14
C ASP A 153 -0.48 22.04 -7.08
N HIS A 154 -0.29 21.21 -8.10
CA HIS A 154 -0.86 19.87 -8.16
C HIS A 154 -0.17 18.94 -7.15
N GLN A 155 -0.95 18.35 -6.23
CA GLN A 155 -0.41 17.46 -5.20
C GLN A 155 -0.54 15.99 -5.60
N THR A 156 0.48 15.17 -5.32
CA THR A 156 0.47 13.73 -5.60
C THR A 156 0.67 12.92 -4.33
N TYR A 157 -0.25 11.98 -4.08
CA TYR A 157 -0.24 11.13 -2.90
C TYR A 157 -0.14 9.65 -3.26
N PHE A 158 0.59 8.88 -2.47
CA PHE A 158 0.74 7.44 -2.65
C PHE A 158 0.30 6.68 -1.40
N PHE A 159 -0.59 5.72 -1.55
CA PHE A 159 -1.16 4.93 -0.46
C PHE A 159 -0.85 3.45 -0.68
N TYR A 160 -0.12 2.85 0.25
CA TYR A 160 0.19 1.43 0.25
C TYR A 160 -0.61 0.70 1.33
N PHE A 161 -1.37 -0.32 0.95
CA PHE A 161 -2.10 -1.21 1.86
C PHE A 161 -1.59 -2.63 1.68
N GLY A 162 -1.06 -3.25 2.74
CA GLY A 162 -0.46 -4.58 2.62
C GLY A 162 0.20 -5.08 3.91
N HIS A 163 1.23 -5.90 3.74
CA HIS A 163 2.07 -6.40 4.83
C HIS A 163 3.21 -5.43 5.16
N GLU A 164 3.90 -5.69 6.28
CA GLU A 164 5.14 -5.00 6.67
C GLU A 164 6.19 -5.11 5.56
N ILE A 165 6.59 -3.98 4.96
CA ILE A 165 7.73 -3.91 4.05
C ILE A 165 8.99 -4.22 4.87
N PRO A 166 9.71 -5.32 4.60
CA PRO A 166 10.85 -5.68 5.41
C PRO A 166 12.00 -4.69 5.19
N ARG A 167 12.87 -4.58 6.20
CA ARG A 167 14.08 -3.76 6.10
C ARG A 167 15.03 -4.33 5.04
N ASP A 168 15.37 -5.60 5.21
CA ASP A 168 16.32 -6.36 4.38
C ASP A 168 15.57 -7.46 3.61
N GLN A 169 16.21 -8.04 2.59
CA GLN A 169 15.61 -9.03 1.70
C GLN A 169 14.95 -10.20 2.45
N GLY A 170 13.62 -10.16 2.54
CA GLY A 170 12.81 -11.24 3.07
C GLY A 170 12.37 -12.18 1.96
N GLY A 171 12.84 -13.42 1.97
CA GLY A 171 12.26 -14.46 1.12
C GLY A 171 10.75 -14.60 1.38
N HIS A 172 9.96 -14.80 0.33
CA HIS A 172 8.52 -15.10 0.38
C HIS A 172 7.56 -13.97 0.79
N TYR A 173 7.95 -12.70 0.71
CA TYR A 173 7.07 -11.56 0.98
C TYR A 173 5.74 -11.62 0.19
N ASN A 174 5.81 -11.95 -1.10
CA ASN A 174 4.65 -11.95 -1.98
C ASN A 174 4.17 -13.38 -2.29
N ARG A 175 3.08 -13.84 -1.65
CA ARG A 175 2.49 -15.17 -1.97
C ARG A 175 2.06 -15.30 -3.43
N SER A 176 1.68 -14.19 -4.06
CA SER A 176 1.19 -14.15 -5.44
C SER A 176 2.32 -14.07 -6.47
N ILE A 177 3.51 -13.63 -6.05
CA ILE A 177 4.72 -13.48 -6.86
C ILE A 177 5.93 -13.84 -5.99
N SER A 178 6.09 -15.12 -5.64
CA SER A 178 7.09 -15.56 -4.66
C SER A 178 8.55 -15.29 -5.03
N GLN A 179 8.80 -14.87 -6.28
CA GLN A 179 10.12 -14.51 -6.81
C GLN A 179 10.42 -13.01 -6.69
N MET A 180 9.41 -12.18 -6.42
CA MET A 180 9.60 -10.75 -6.23
C MET A 180 10.17 -10.50 -4.83
N GLU A 181 11.44 -10.09 -4.79
CA GLU A 181 12.07 -9.59 -3.58
C GLU A 181 11.46 -8.22 -3.25
N VAL A 182 11.10 -8.05 -1.98
CA VAL A 182 10.61 -6.78 -1.44
C VAL A 182 11.38 -6.50 -0.17
N ASP A 183 11.89 -5.29 -0.10
CA ASP A 183 12.57 -4.66 1.02
C ASP A 183 12.38 -3.14 0.92
N SER A 184 12.98 -2.38 1.84
CA SER A 184 12.80 -0.93 1.87
C SER A 184 13.38 -0.24 0.63
N GLU A 185 14.48 -0.75 0.06
CA GLU A 185 15.14 -0.19 -1.12
C GLU A 185 14.33 -0.42 -2.41
N THR A 186 13.93 -1.67 -2.64
CA THR A 186 13.08 -2.06 -3.78
C THR A 186 11.71 -1.40 -3.69
N PHE A 187 11.16 -1.21 -2.48
CA PHE A 187 9.95 -0.41 -2.27
C PHE A 187 10.14 1.05 -2.67
N GLY A 188 11.16 1.74 -2.15
CA GLY A 188 11.45 3.12 -2.50
C GLY A 188 11.68 3.31 -4.01
N SER A 189 12.40 2.38 -4.63
CA SER A 189 12.62 2.34 -6.08
C SER A 189 11.32 2.10 -6.87
N GLY A 190 10.44 1.24 -6.36
CA GLY A 190 9.11 1.03 -6.92
C GLY A 190 8.26 2.31 -6.84
N VAL A 191 8.22 2.99 -5.69
CA VAL A 191 7.47 4.25 -5.52
C VAL A 191 7.96 5.31 -6.51
N LYS A 192 9.29 5.47 -6.63
CA LYS A 192 9.92 6.34 -7.64
C LYS A 192 9.42 6.06 -9.06
N SER A 193 9.11 4.80 -9.38
CA SER A 193 8.70 4.44 -10.74
C SER A 193 7.40 5.12 -11.17
N PHE A 194 6.54 5.58 -10.26
CA PHE A 194 5.35 6.38 -10.59
C PHE A 194 5.68 7.83 -10.99
N LEU A 195 6.84 8.35 -10.58
CA LEU A 195 7.25 9.72 -10.84
C LEU A 195 7.78 9.91 -12.27
N THR A 196 7.72 11.15 -12.77
CA THR A 196 8.34 11.54 -14.04
C THR A 196 9.12 12.84 -13.91
N GLY A 197 10.30 12.89 -14.50
CA GLY A 197 11.19 14.06 -14.37
C GLY A 197 11.58 14.29 -12.91
N ASP A 198 11.47 15.55 -12.47
CA ASP A 198 11.82 16.00 -11.12
C ASP A 198 10.60 16.02 -10.17
N GLN A 199 9.52 15.31 -10.51
CA GLN A 199 8.36 15.19 -9.62
C GLN A 199 8.73 14.50 -8.32
N ILE A 200 8.07 14.92 -7.24
CA ILE A 200 8.07 14.28 -5.93
C ILE A 200 6.63 14.02 -5.49
N LEU A 201 6.46 13.14 -4.51
CA LEU A 201 5.20 12.94 -3.81
C LEU A 201 5.09 13.95 -2.66
N ASP A 202 3.87 14.36 -2.38
CA ASP A 202 3.56 15.24 -1.26
C ASP A 202 3.35 14.46 0.03
N LEU A 203 2.79 13.25 -0.07
CA LEU A 203 2.57 12.33 1.03
C LEU A 203 2.63 10.88 0.56
N VAL A 204 3.44 10.06 1.25
CA VAL A 204 3.36 8.59 1.21
C VAL A 204 2.70 8.08 2.48
N VAL A 205 1.62 7.31 2.33
CA VAL A 205 0.95 6.61 3.44
C VAL A 205 1.21 5.12 3.35
N ILE A 206 1.85 4.57 4.37
CA ILE A 206 2.14 3.13 4.49
C ILE A 206 1.23 2.54 5.56
N SER A 207 0.12 1.99 5.10
CA SER A 207 -0.93 1.41 5.94
C SER A 207 -0.64 -0.06 6.26
N THR A 208 0.43 -0.30 7.01
CA THR A 208 0.95 -1.62 7.38
C THR A 208 1.50 -1.58 8.82
N CYS A 209 1.91 -2.73 9.35
CA CYS A 209 2.69 -2.78 10.60
C CYS A 209 4.16 -2.39 10.36
N ASN A 210 4.81 -1.84 11.39
CA ASN A 210 6.27 -1.83 11.52
C ASN A 210 7.05 -1.09 10.41
N ASN A 211 6.45 -0.07 9.75
CA ASN A 211 7.07 0.62 8.62
C ASN A 211 7.39 2.11 8.83
N ALA A 212 7.09 2.71 9.99
CA ALA A 212 7.72 3.98 10.37
C ALA A 212 9.16 3.73 10.88
N THR A 213 10.04 3.26 10.00
CA THR A 213 11.44 2.92 10.31
C THR A 213 12.39 3.91 9.66
N PRO A 214 13.58 4.15 10.25
CA PRO A 214 14.59 5.01 9.64
C PRO A 214 15.05 4.53 8.25
N SER A 215 15.18 3.22 8.06
CA SER A 215 15.54 2.62 6.79
C SER A 215 14.54 2.94 5.68
N LEU A 216 13.23 2.76 5.91
CA LEU A 216 12.23 3.09 4.90
C LEU A 216 12.16 4.59 4.61
N ALA A 217 12.20 5.43 5.66
CA ALA A 217 12.19 6.88 5.51
C ALA A 217 13.38 7.38 4.67
N LYS A 218 14.57 6.82 4.88
CA LYS A 218 15.77 7.12 4.08
C LYS A 218 15.59 6.80 2.59
N GLN A 219 14.92 5.68 2.27
CA GLN A 219 14.68 5.29 0.87
C GLN A 219 13.62 6.17 0.16
N LEU A 220 12.69 6.74 0.92
CA LEU A 220 11.64 7.63 0.40
C LEU A 220 12.05 9.11 0.33
N LEU A 221 13.05 9.53 1.13
CA LEU A 221 13.53 10.90 1.23
C LEU A 221 13.76 11.63 -0.11
N PRO A 222 14.29 10.99 -1.18
CA PRO A 222 14.50 11.69 -2.45
C PRO A 222 13.21 11.94 -3.25
N TYR A 223 12.09 11.34 -2.85
CA TYR A 223 10.88 11.21 -3.67
C TYR A 223 9.62 11.67 -2.96
N ASP A 224 9.70 12.10 -1.70
CA ASP A 224 8.53 12.41 -0.87
C ASP A 224 8.82 13.51 0.17
N ASN A 225 7.80 14.29 0.51
CA ASN A 225 7.86 15.31 1.54
C ASN A 225 7.48 14.78 2.93
N TYR A 226 6.44 13.93 3.00
CA TYR A 226 5.89 13.44 4.26
C TYR A 226 5.57 11.95 4.20
N LEU A 227 6.03 11.21 5.19
CA LEU A 227 5.66 9.81 5.38
C LEU A 227 4.69 9.67 6.55
N LEU A 228 3.55 9.02 6.32
CA LEU A 228 2.63 8.56 7.37
C LEU A 228 2.69 7.04 7.45
N ALA A 229 3.16 6.50 8.57
CA ALA A 229 3.27 5.05 8.79
C ALA A 229 3.11 4.68 10.26
N SER A 230 2.97 3.38 10.54
CA SER A 230 2.99 2.85 11.91
C SER A 230 4.38 2.36 12.28
N ALA A 231 4.92 2.81 13.41
CA ALA A 231 6.20 2.32 13.94
C ALA A 231 6.11 0.89 14.49
N GLN A 232 4.91 0.50 14.92
CA GLN A 232 4.64 -0.78 15.56
C GLN A 232 3.48 -1.48 14.85
N ASN A 233 2.95 -2.51 15.49
CA ASN A 233 1.80 -3.25 15.02
C ASN A 233 0.56 -2.35 14.87
N LEU A 234 0.15 -2.15 13.61
CA LEU A 234 -1.15 -1.59 13.23
C LEU A 234 -2.22 -2.68 13.12
N HIS A 235 -1.98 -3.83 13.75
CA HIS A 235 -2.77 -5.03 13.60
C HIS A 235 -4.27 -4.71 13.67
N LEU A 236 -5.01 -5.18 12.66
CA LEU A 236 -6.47 -5.14 12.52
C LEU A 236 -7.08 -3.85 11.96
N SER A 237 -6.34 -2.82 11.56
CA SER A 237 -6.98 -1.71 10.83
C SER A 237 -6.03 -0.92 9.97
N TYR A 238 -6.38 -0.74 8.71
CA TYR A 238 -5.68 0.18 7.85
C TYR A 238 -5.84 1.63 8.32
N ILE A 239 -4.97 2.50 7.82
CA ILE A 239 -5.07 3.96 7.98
C ILE A 239 -6.29 4.43 7.19
N ASP A 240 -7.13 5.23 7.82
CA ASP A 240 -8.35 5.77 7.23
C ASP A 240 -8.00 6.83 6.18
N THR A 241 -8.56 6.71 4.97
CA THR A 241 -8.30 7.66 3.86
C THR A 241 -9.42 8.66 3.61
N ASP A 242 -10.51 8.62 4.39
CA ASP A 242 -11.67 9.52 4.20
C ASP A 242 -11.29 11.01 4.34
N ALA A 243 -10.20 11.30 5.05
CA ALA A 243 -9.64 12.64 5.15
C ALA A 243 -9.23 13.25 3.80
N LEU A 244 -9.11 12.47 2.72
CA LEU A 244 -8.95 13.03 1.36
C LEU A 244 -10.11 13.94 0.94
N ASN A 245 -11.29 13.78 1.52
CA ASN A 245 -12.41 14.72 1.32
C ASN A 245 -12.10 16.15 1.78
N LEU A 246 -11.06 16.35 2.61
CA LEU A 246 -10.56 17.70 2.94
C LEU A 246 -10.05 18.44 1.70
N LEU A 247 -9.51 17.74 0.69
CA LEU A 247 -9.04 18.36 -0.54
C LEU A 247 -10.19 18.88 -1.40
N GLU A 248 -11.36 18.24 -1.31
CA GLU A 248 -12.56 18.68 -2.03
C GLU A 248 -13.18 19.93 -1.42
N THR A 249 -13.06 20.09 -0.11
CA THR A 249 -13.59 21.26 0.62
C THR A 249 -12.56 22.40 0.74
N ASN A 250 -11.27 22.05 0.79
CA ASN A 250 -10.15 22.97 0.89
C ASN A 250 -8.97 22.45 0.06
N LYS A 251 -8.90 22.92 -1.19
CA LYS A 251 -7.84 22.58 -2.16
C LYS A 251 -6.44 23.01 -1.71
N SER A 252 -6.35 23.93 -0.74
CA SER A 252 -5.10 24.43 -0.17
C SER A 252 -4.64 23.65 1.06
N THR A 253 -5.32 22.56 1.41
CA THR A 253 -4.88 21.66 2.49
C THR A 253 -3.48 21.16 2.17
N SER A 254 -2.56 21.36 3.12
CA SER A 254 -1.19 20.87 2.97
C SER A 254 -1.12 19.36 3.18
N ALA A 255 -0.09 18.72 2.63
CA ALA A 255 0.17 17.31 2.88
C ALA A 255 0.31 16.95 4.37
N TYR A 256 0.90 17.86 5.17
CA TYR A 256 0.96 17.69 6.62
C TYR A 256 -0.42 17.69 7.27
N ASP A 257 -1.27 18.67 6.92
CA ASP A 257 -2.62 18.77 7.48
C ASP A 257 -3.47 17.56 7.09
N LEU A 258 -3.31 17.07 5.85
CA LEU A 258 -3.95 15.85 5.37
C LEU A 258 -3.48 14.62 6.17
N ALA A 259 -2.17 14.44 6.32
CA ALA A 259 -1.59 13.34 7.10
C ALA A 259 -2.02 13.40 8.58
N HIS A 260 -2.10 14.60 9.15
CA HIS A 260 -2.58 14.83 10.51
C HIS A 260 -4.05 14.46 10.66
N ALA A 261 -4.91 14.86 9.72
CA ALA A 261 -6.31 14.48 9.73
C ALA A 261 -6.51 12.96 9.60
N MET A 262 -5.80 12.29 8.68
CA MET A 262 -5.78 10.83 8.56
C MET A 262 -5.34 10.16 9.85
N SER A 263 -4.25 10.64 10.45
CA SER A 263 -3.70 10.10 11.70
C SER A 263 -4.67 10.27 12.85
N SER A 264 -5.28 11.45 13.00
CA SER A 264 -6.25 11.72 14.07
C SER A 264 -7.49 10.84 13.94
N GLN A 265 -8.07 10.72 12.74
CA GLN A 265 -9.24 9.88 12.48
C GLN A 265 -8.92 8.41 12.80
N THR A 266 -7.81 7.90 12.27
CA THR A 266 -7.36 6.52 12.47
C THR A 266 -7.09 6.26 13.96
N PHE A 267 -6.39 7.16 14.63
CA PHE A 267 -6.05 7.05 16.05
C PHE A 267 -7.30 7.03 16.94
N ASP A 268 -8.27 7.90 16.66
CA ASP A 268 -9.52 7.98 17.42
C ASP A 268 -10.36 6.71 17.27
N ARG A 269 -10.44 6.15 16.06
CA ARG A 269 -11.12 4.88 15.79
C ARG A 269 -10.43 3.73 16.51
N LEU A 270 -9.12 3.56 16.27
CA LEU A 270 -8.31 2.51 16.90
C LEU A 270 -8.37 2.59 18.43
N SER A 271 -8.30 3.79 19.01
CA SER A 271 -8.32 3.98 20.47
C SER A 271 -9.58 3.45 21.13
N LYS A 272 -10.70 3.40 20.39
CA LYS A 272 -11.98 2.86 20.83
C LYS A 272 -12.05 1.35 20.62
N GLU A 273 -11.50 0.85 19.51
CA GLU A 273 -11.70 -0.52 19.04
C GLU A 273 -10.65 -1.52 19.53
N VAL A 274 -9.40 -1.09 19.71
CA VAL A 274 -8.30 -2.01 20.04
C VAL A 274 -7.79 -1.84 21.47
N PHE A 275 -7.23 -2.92 22.03
CA PHE A 275 -6.60 -2.94 23.36
C PHE A 275 -5.06 -2.95 23.29
N THR A 276 -4.49 -3.19 22.12
CA THR A 276 -3.05 -3.16 21.84
C THR A 276 -2.50 -1.74 21.79
N ALA A 277 -1.18 -1.58 21.72
CA ALA A 277 -0.58 -0.28 21.48
C ALA A 277 -1.02 0.26 20.10
N ILE A 278 -1.09 1.58 20.00
CA ILE A 278 -1.37 2.30 18.75
C ILE A 278 -0.23 3.30 18.59
N THR A 279 0.42 3.26 17.43
CA THR A 279 1.48 4.21 17.09
C THR A 279 1.33 4.61 15.63
N LEU A 280 0.99 5.86 15.36
CA LEU A 280 1.04 6.46 14.02
C LEU A 280 2.05 7.58 14.02
N SER A 281 2.87 7.66 12.99
CA SER A 281 3.96 8.62 12.89
C SER A 281 3.85 9.38 11.57
N ILE A 282 3.81 10.70 11.67
CA ILE A 282 4.02 11.60 10.54
C ILE A 282 5.47 12.06 10.58
N ILE A 283 6.19 11.81 9.49
CA ILE A 283 7.62 12.06 9.36
C ILE A 283 7.80 13.12 8.27
N ASP A 284 8.29 14.31 8.64
CA ASP A 284 8.70 15.37 7.72
C ASP A 284 10.09 15.03 7.15
N LEU A 285 10.13 14.47 5.94
CA LEU A 285 11.34 13.89 5.36
C LEU A 285 12.44 14.95 5.15
N LYS A 286 12.04 16.21 4.90
CA LYS A 286 12.97 17.34 4.78
C LYS A 286 13.63 17.71 6.11
N LYS A 287 12.93 17.54 7.24
CA LYS A 287 13.53 17.80 8.56
C LYS A 287 14.44 16.65 9.00
N VAL A 288 14.02 15.41 8.78
CA VAL A 288 14.80 14.24 9.22
C VAL A 288 16.04 13.98 8.37
N GLN A 289 16.12 14.55 7.15
CA GLN A 289 17.27 14.38 6.25
C GLN A 289 18.63 14.63 6.90
N ASN A 290 18.66 15.50 7.92
CA ASN A 290 19.88 15.90 8.61
C ASN A 290 20.47 14.80 9.50
N TYR A 291 19.65 13.83 9.93
CA TYR A 291 20.08 12.78 10.86
C TYR A 291 19.68 11.36 10.44
N ILE A 292 18.82 11.19 9.43
CA ILE A 292 18.24 9.88 9.09
C ILE A 292 19.31 8.84 8.70
N ASN A 293 20.38 9.27 8.03
CA ASN A 293 21.49 8.39 7.66
C ASN A 293 22.24 7.89 8.90
N GLU A 294 22.57 8.79 9.82
CA GLU A 294 23.25 8.45 11.07
C GLU A 294 22.40 7.51 11.94
N LEU A 295 21.09 7.79 12.05
CA LEU A 295 20.16 6.95 12.80
C LEU A 295 20.06 5.54 12.19
N ASP A 296 19.89 5.43 10.88
CA ASP A 296 19.84 4.14 10.16
C ASP A 296 21.14 3.34 10.31
N GLU A 297 22.30 4.00 10.23
CA GLU A 297 23.62 3.40 10.45
C GLU A 297 23.78 2.89 11.89
N ASN A 298 23.43 3.70 12.89
CA ASN A 298 23.51 3.29 14.30
C ASN A 298 22.60 2.10 14.61
N ILE A 299 21.41 2.03 14.00
CA ILE A 299 20.51 0.87 14.12
C ILE A 299 21.15 -0.36 13.47
N SER A 300 21.78 -0.20 12.31
CA SER A 300 22.47 -1.30 11.63
C SER A 300 23.58 -1.90 12.51
N ILE A 301 24.43 -1.03 13.08
CA ILE A 301 25.49 -1.43 14.02
C ILE A 301 24.91 -2.15 15.24
N TYR A 302 23.81 -1.63 15.81
CA TYR A 302 23.16 -2.27 16.94
C TYR A 302 22.63 -3.67 16.62
N ILE A 303 21.99 -3.85 15.46
CA ILE A 303 21.51 -5.15 15.01
C ILE A 303 22.68 -6.12 14.83
N ASP A 304 23.75 -5.70 14.17
CA ASP A 304 24.93 -6.54 13.94
C ASP A 304 25.60 -6.98 15.27
N ASP A 305 25.70 -6.07 16.24
CA ASP A 305 26.34 -6.33 17.53
C ASP A 305 25.49 -7.22 18.46
N ASN A 306 24.17 -7.11 18.39
CA ASN A 306 23.25 -7.82 19.30
C ASN A 306 22.68 -9.10 18.71
N ASN A 307 22.84 -9.31 17.39
CA ASN A 307 22.27 -10.42 16.62
C ASN A 307 20.85 -10.76 17.06
N PRO A 308 19.92 -9.82 16.89
CA PRO A 308 18.59 -10.02 17.39
C PRO A 308 17.87 -11.20 16.78
N ASP A 309 16.80 -11.60 17.47
CA ASP A 309 15.83 -12.52 16.88
C ASP A 309 15.39 -11.92 15.53
N PRO A 310 15.32 -12.71 14.44
CA PRO A 310 14.82 -12.21 13.16
C PRO A 310 13.30 -11.98 13.14
N PHE A 311 12.56 -12.44 14.14
CA PHE A 311 11.09 -12.36 14.21
C PHE A 311 10.44 -11.39 15.23
N PRO A 312 11.14 -10.49 15.95
CA PRO A 312 10.50 -9.61 16.91
C PRO A 312 9.76 -8.49 16.19
N ASP A 313 8.62 -8.13 16.76
CA ASP A 313 7.97 -6.85 16.52
C ASP A 313 8.98 -5.71 16.69
N ASN A 314 8.78 -4.61 15.96
CA ASN A 314 9.58 -3.41 16.20
C ASN A 314 9.42 -2.96 17.66
N ILE A 315 10.54 -2.68 18.30
CA ILE A 315 10.56 -1.89 19.53
C ILE A 315 10.55 -0.41 19.19
N ASP A 316 10.22 0.39 20.19
CA ASP A 316 10.43 1.82 20.11
C ASP A 316 11.94 2.12 20.13
N CYS A 317 12.43 2.91 19.17
CA CYS A 317 13.84 3.29 19.13
C CYS A 317 14.33 4.00 20.41
N GLN A 318 13.43 4.62 21.20
CA GLN A 318 13.80 5.20 22.51
C GLN A 318 14.29 4.16 23.53
N GLU A 319 14.06 2.87 23.29
CA GLU A 319 14.57 1.78 24.12
C GLU A 319 16.02 1.39 23.80
N LEU A 320 16.59 1.90 22.70
CA LEU A 320 17.98 1.66 22.31
C LEU A 320 18.92 2.62 23.05
N SER A 321 20.06 2.09 23.50
CA SER A 321 20.98 2.85 24.37
C SER A 321 21.64 4.05 23.69
N PHE A 322 21.75 4.06 22.36
CA PHE A 322 22.32 5.17 21.60
C PHE A 322 21.28 6.21 21.17
N PHE A 323 19.98 5.94 21.36
CA PHE A 323 18.94 6.83 20.85
C PHE A 323 18.85 8.11 21.68
N ASP A 324 19.11 9.24 21.03
CA ASP A 324 18.93 10.57 21.59
C ASP A 324 17.64 11.19 21.06
N ALA A 325 16.65 11.39 21.95
CA ALA A 325 15.36 11.96 21.58
C ALA A 325 15.47 13.41 21.10
N GLU A 326 16.43 14.20 21.60
CA GLU A 326 16.62 15.58 21.15
C GLU A 326 17.18 15.60 19.73
N ALA A 327 18.09 14.69 19.41
CA ALA A 327 18.68 14.57 18.08
C ALA A 327 17.72 13.97 17.04
N TYR A 328 16.95 12.94 17.41
CA TYR A 328 16.26 12.07 16.44
C TYR A 328 14.73 12.21 16.40
N SER A 329 14.14 13.17 17.14
CA SER A 329 12.68 13.43 17.10
C SER A 329 12.28 14.65 16.26
N ASN A 330 13.25 15.43 15.76
CA ASN A 330 12.95 16.64 14.98
C ASN A 330 12.29 16.29 13.64
N GLY A 331 11.05 16.73 13.43
CA GLY A 331 10.26 16.41 12.24
C GLY A 331 9.32 15.22 12.40
N ILE A 332 9.22 14.65 13.61
CA ILE A 332 8.30 13.55 13.91
C ILE A 332 7.11 14.05 14.71
N THR A 333 5.90 13.71 14.24
CA THR A 333 4.66 13.83 15.02
C THR A 333 4.10 12.43 15.27
N ALA A 334 4.09 12.00 16.52
CA ALA A 334 3.62 10.66 16.90
C ALA A 334 2.27 10.71 17.62
N PHE A 335 1.30 9.95 17.12
CA PHE A 335 0.06 9.64 17.80
C PHE A 335 0.24 8.30 18.51
N TYR A 336 0.32 8.34 19.83
CA TYR A 336 0.63 7.16 20.63
C TYR A 336 -0.38 6.91 21.74
N ARG A 337 -0.76 5.64 21.88
CA ARG A 337 -1.45 5.13 23.06
C ARG A 337 -0.83 3.78 23.43
N PRO A 338 -0.38 3.57 24.67
CA PRO A 338 0.12 2.28 25.08
C PRO A 338 -0.97 1.20 25.06
N ALA A 339 -0.53 -0.06 25.06
CA ALA A 339 -1.44 -1.18 25.27
C ALA A 339 -2.16 -1.05 26.63
N LYS A 340 -3.40 -1.51 26.72
CA LYS A 340 -4.16 -1.50 27.98
C LYS A 340 -3.69 -2.55 28.99
N PHE A 341 -2.78 -3.43 28.60
CA PHE A 341 -2.31 -4.56 29.40
C PHE A 341 -0.82 -4.86 29.18
N GLY A 342 -0.24 -5.71 30.04
CA GLY A 342 1.15 -6.16 29.93
C GLY A 342 2.20 -5.08 30.24
N ARG A 343 3.47 -5.40 30.01
CA ARG A 343 4.59 -4.45 30.18
C ARG A 343 4.44 -3.18 29.35
N PRO A 344 3.94 -3.22 28.09
CA PRO A 344 3.81 -2.01 27.27
C PRO A 344 2.84 -0.96 27.82
N SER A 345 1.92 -1.33 28.72
CA SER A 345 0.98 -0.40 29.35
C SER A 345 1.63 0.72 30.19
N ARG A 346 2.92 0.59 30.49
CA ARG A 346 3.67 1.55 31.31
C ARG A 346 4.31 2.67 30.50
N PHE A 347 4.46 2.49 29.19
CA PHE A 347 5.06 3.50 28.32
C PHE A 347 4.05 4.61 28.07
N LYS A 348 4.44 5.87 28.29
CA LYS A 348 3.55 7.03 28.08
C LYS A 348 3.83 7.77 26.79
N THR A 349 4.98 7.51 26.19
CA THR A 349 5.53 8.21 25.02
C THR A 349 6.07 7.19 24.05
N HIS A 350 6.16 7.58 22.79
CA HIS A 350 6.85 6.83 21.76
C HIS A 350 7.71 7.76 20.91
N SER A 351 8.87 7.31 20.44
CA SER A 351 9.73 8.13 19.56
C SER A 351 9.14 8.44 18.18
N GLY A 352 8.02 7.79 17.82
CA GLY A 352 7.54 7.69 16.45
C GLY A 352 8.38 6.80 15.51
N TRP A 353 9.50 6.23 15.96
CA TRP A 353 10.33 5.33 15.16
C TRP A 353 10.24 3.88 15.64
N GLY A 354 10.09 2.96 14.69
CA GLY A 354 10.22 1.53 14.90
C GLY A 354 11.64 1.05 14.62
N CYS A 355 12.23 0.35 15.58
CA CYS A 355 13.54 -0.27 15.47
C CYS A 355 13.42 -1.79 15.66
N LYS A 356 14.14 -2.59 14.86
CA LYS A 356 14.28 -4.02 15.12
C LYS A 356 15.17 -4.19 16.34
N LYS A 357 14.71 -4.96 17.33
CA LYS A 357 15.45 -5.20 18.55
C LYS A 357 16.27 -6.43 18.44
#